data_AF-A3WV34-F1
#
_entry.id   AF-A3WV34-F1
#
_cell.length_a   1.000
_cell.length_b   1.000
_cell.length_c   1.000
_cell.angle_alpha   90.00
_cell.angle_beta   90.00
_cell.angle_gamma   90.00
#
_symmetry.space_group_name_H-M   'P 1'
#
loop_
_entity.id
_entity.type
_entity.pdbx_description
1 polymer ?
#
loop_
_entity_poly.entity_id
_entity_poly.type
_entity_poly.pdbx_seq_one_letter_code
_entity_poly.pdbx_strand_id
1 'polypeptide(L)' 'MAVVRDAIVSDELSADGKSLMPLDDYGFSRRFAWVADRFGVSWQLDLS' A
#
# COMPACT_ATOMS: atom_id res chain seq x y z
N MET A 1 -10.27 16.35 11.34
CA MET A 1 -10.01 14.94 11.71
C MET A 1 -9.04 14.39 10.69
N ALA A 2 -7.76 14.24 11.07
CA ALA A 2 -6.77 13.60 10.22
C ALA A 2 -7.02 12.09 10.25
N VAL A 3 -7.29 11.51 9.09
CA VAL A 3 -7.41 10.06 8.92
C VAL A 3 -5.99 9.50 8.88
N VAL A 4 -5.43 9.17 10.05
CA VAL A 4 -4.06 8.62 10.20
C VAL A 4 -4.07 7.08 10.18
N ARG A 5 -5.16 6.42 9.75
CA ARG A 5 -5.33 4.97 9.98
C ARG A 5 -5.27 4.09 8.74
N ASP A 6 -5.25 4.65 7.55
CA ASP A 6 -5.51 3.83 6.36
C ASP A 6 -4.24 3.37 5.62
N ALA A 7 -3.08 3.98 5.88
CA ALA A 7 -1.83 3.67 5.17
C ALA A 7 -0.85 2.75 5.95
N ILE A 8 -1.19 2.35 7.19
CA ILE A 8 -0.24 1.71 8.11
C ILE A 8 0.34 0.41 7.51
N VAL A 9 -0.49 -0.41 6.87
CA VAL A 9 -0.05 -1.73 6.36
C VAL A 9 0.85 -1.58 5.13
N SER A 10 0.53 -0.70 4.18
CA SER A 10 1.40 -0.46 3.02
C SER A 10 2.71 0.18 3.41
N ASP A 11 2.69 1.08 4.40
CA ASP A 11 3.88 1.77 4.89
C ASP A 11 4.80 0.79 5.65
N GLU A 12 4.25 -0.11 6.47
CA GLU A 12 5.04 -1.14 7.14
C GLU A 12 5.59 -2.19 6.17
N LEU A 13 4.81 -2.62 5.18
CA LEU A 13 5.28 -3.59 4.19
C LEU A 13 6.35 -3.00 3.27
N SER A 14 6.27 -1.70 2.96
CA SER A 14 7.30 -1.02 2.18
C SER A 14 8.46 -0.50 3.03
N ALA A 15 8.44 -0.67 4.36
CA ALA A 15 9.57 -0.36 5.23
C ALA A 15 10.76 -1.24 4.84
N ASP A 16 11.86 -0.61 4.42
CA ASP A 16 13.04 -1.23 3.81
C ASP A 16 12.74 -2.05 2.52
N GLY A 17 11.56 -1.84 1.93
CA GLY A 17 11.10 -2.43 0.68
C GLY A 17 10.97 -1.38 -0.42
N LYS A 18 9.96 -1.52 -1.28
CA LYS A 18 9.62 -0.57 -2.35
C LYS A 18 8.12 -0.41 -2.48
N SER A 19 7.66 0.84 -2.56
CA SER A 19 6.31 1.13 -3.04
C SER A 19 6.34 1.15 -4.57
N LEU A 20 5.64 0.21 -5.21
CA LEU A 20 5.54 0.11 -6.67
C LEU A 20 4.37 0.96 -7.19
N MET A 21 3.25 0.91 -6.48
CA MET A 21 2.09 1.80 -6.66
C MET A 21 1.63 2.24 -5.27
N PRO A 22 1.81 3.52 -4.89
CA PRO A 22 1.36 4.04 -3.60
C PRO A 22 -0.16 3.85 -3.41
N LEU A 23 -0.61 3.84 -2.15
CA LEU A 23 -2.03 3.75 -1.83
C LEU A 23 -2.79 4.94 -2.43
N ASP A 24 -3.64 4.68 -3.42
CA ASP A 24 -4.45 5.70 -4.08
C ASP A 24 -5.73 5.11 -4.68
N ASP A 25 -6.63 5.98 -5.13
CA ASP A 25 -7.78 5.63 -5.97
C ASP A 25 -7.36 5.65 -7.45
N TYR A 26 -7.22 4.47 -8.02
CA TYR A 26 -6.83 4.29 -9.42
C TYR A 26 -8.04 4.06 -10.36
N GLY A 27 -9.26 4.25 -9.88
CA GLY A 27 -10.51 4.12 -10.64
C GLY A 27 -11.01 2.68 -10.81
N PHE A 28 -10.19 1.66 -10.53
CA PHE A 28 -10.62 0.25 -10.48
C PHE A 28 -10.90 -0.25 -9.06
N SER A 29 -10.40 0.45 -8.05
CA SER A 29 -10.63 0.20 -6.63
C SER A 29 -10.65 1.55 -5.90
N ARG A 30 -11.45 1.65 -4.83
CA ARG A 30 -11.49 2.83 -3.96
C ARG A 30 -10.11 3.16 -3.38
N ARG A 31 -9.33 2.13 -3.04
CA ARG A 31 -7.97 2.25 -2.51
C ARG A 31 -7.16 1.02 -2.85
N PHE A 32 -6.10 1.21 -3.62
CA PHE A 32 -5.19 0.14 -3.99
C PHE A 32 -3.76 0.55 -3.73
N ALA A 33 -2.94 -0.38 -3.21
CA ALA A 33 -1.50 -0.22 -3.10
C ALA A 33 -0.80 -1.48 -3.58
N TRP A 34 0.38 -1.29 -4.16
CA TRP A 34 1.27 -2.37 -4.54
C TRP A 34 2.67 -2.10 -3.97
N VAL A 35 3.12 -2.99 -3.09
CA VAL A 35 4.39 -2.87 -2.38
C VAL A 35 5.20 -4.16 -2.51
N ALA A 36 6.51 -4.03 -2.56
CA ALA A 36 7.44 -5.14 -2.38
C ALA A 36 8.12 -4.97 -1.04
N ASP A 37 8.12 -6.00 -0.20
CA ASP A 37 8.75 -5.92 1.12
C ASP A 37 10.28 -6.08 1.05
N ARG A 38 10.93 -5.93 2.21
CA ARG A 38 12.39 -6.08 2.35
C ARG A 38 12.93 -7.47 1.97
N PHE A 39 12.07 -8.49 1.90
CA PHE A 39 12.44 -9.84 1.50
C PHE A 39 12.23 -10.08 0.00
N GLY A 40 11.72 -9.07 -0.72
CA GLY A 40 11.38 -9.16 -2.14
C GLY A 40 10.03 -9.79 -2.42
N VAL A 41 9.18 -10.01 -1.39
CA VAL A 41 7.82 -10.52 -1.58
C VAL A 41 6.93 -9.37 -2.04
N SER A 42 6.09 -9.65 -3.05
CA SER A 42 5.21 -8.67 -3.67
C SER A 42 3.79 -8.79 -3.13
N TRP A 43 3.23 -7.67 -2.67
CA TRP A 43 1.92 -7.58 -2.02
C TRP A 43 1.03 -6.57 -2.75
N GLN A 44 -0.16 -7.02 -3.16
CA GLN A 44 -1.22 -6.15 -3.65
C GLN A 44 -2.29 -6.02 -2.57
N LEU A 45 -2.57 -4.78 -2.18
CA LEU A 45 -3.56 -4.46 -1.16
C LEU A 45 -4.71 -3.77 -1.85
N ASP A 46 -5.89 -4.37 -1.74
CA ASP A 46 -7.14 -3.85 -2.29
C ASP A 46 -8.13 -3.61 -1.16
N LEU A 47 -8.63 -2.38 -1.07
CA LEU A 47 -9.62 -1.91 -0.12
C LEU A 47 -10.84 -1.41 -0.90
N SER A 48 -11.52 -2.36 -1.55
CA SER A 48 -12.80 -2.17 -2.24
C SER A 48 -13.97 -1.99 -1.27
#